data_AF-A0A8K0CYH4-F1
#
_entry.id   AF-A0A8K0CYH4-F1
#
_cell.length_a   1.000
_cell.length_b   1.000
_cell.length_c   1.000
_cell.angle_alpha   90.00
_cell.angle_beta   90.00
_cell.angle_gamma   90.00
#
_symmetry.space_group_name_H-M   'P 1'
#
loop_
_entity.id
_entity.type
_entity.pdbx_description
1 polymer ?
#
loop_
_entity_poly.entity_id
_entity_poly.type
_entity_poly.pdbx_seq_one_letter_code
_entity_poly.pdbx_strand_id
1 'polypeptide(L)'
;MESDTLENRIRTNIQTAAKKICSRANKQEYRLSKAIIELLERRRSTDSFSAEYSNLNKSIRKHKTKIIHSVIEHNCNMKILKQERLTDNTRIHQIKNKHGEIIREKSGISKVVEATILPPENITVENITNVGSKDIPAFTTDEIQHALSQMKDGCSPGLDEIFGKMLKLAGRSEI
;
A
#
# COMPACT_ATOMS: atom_id res chain seq x y z
N MET A 1 -29.44 -14.35 47.75
CA MET A 1 -30.42 -14.10 46.67
C MET A 1 -30.15 -12.78 45.93
N GLU A 2 -30.01 -11.63 46.58
CA GLU A 2 -29.68 -10.37 45.86
C GLU A 2 -28.21 -10.25 45.41
N SER A 3 -27.28 -10.90 46.10
CA SER A 3 -25.87 -10.93 45.68
C SER A 3 -25.68 -11.74 44.38
N ASP A 4 -26.39 -12.85 44.25
CA ASP A 4 -26.30 -13.74 43.09
C ASP A 4 -26.86 -13.07 41.81
N THR A 5 -27.84 -12.18 41.96
CA THR A 5 -28.40 -11.43 40.81
C THR A 5 -27.47 -10.31 40.37
N LEU A 6 -26.77 -9.65 41.29
CA LEU A 6 -25.77 -8.63 40.97
C LEU A 6 -24.56 -9.24 40.26
N GLU A 7 -24.06 -10.37 40.75
CA GLU A 7 -22.92 -11.07 40.16
C GLU A 7 -23.21 -11.53 38.72
N ASN A 8 -24.40 -12.08 38.49
CA ASN A 8 -24.84 -12.48 37.15
C ASN A 8 -24.97 -11.29 36.21
N ARG A 9 -25.44 -10.14 36.70
CA ARG A 9 -25.54 -8.90 35.91
C ARG A 9 -24.16 -8.31 35.58
N ILE A 10 -23.19 -8.42 36.48
CA ILE A 10 -21.81 -8.03 36.21
C ILE A 10 -21.19 -8.95 35.15
N ARG A 11 -21.36 -10.28 35.26
CA ARG A 11 -20.89 -11.24 34.25
C ARG A 11 -21.47 -10.96 32.87
N THR A 12 -22.78 -10.73 32.76
CA THR A 12 -23.41 -10.47 31.47
C THR A 12 -22.92 -9.16 30.87
N ASN A 13 -22.76 -8.11 31.67
CA ASN A 13 -22.19 -6.84 31.22
C ASN A 13 -20.74 -6.99 30.75
N ILE A 14 -19.90 -7.72 31.49
CA ILE A 14 -18.52 -8.00 31.10
C ILE A 14 -18.50 -8.82 29.80
N GLN A 15 -19.33 -9.85 29.67
CA GLN A 15 -19.42 -10.64 28.43
C GLN A 15 -19.92 -9.82 27.24
N THR A 16 -20.84 -8.88 27.46
CA THR A 16 -21.38 -8.02 26.40
C THR A 16 -20.36 -6.96 25.98
N ALA A 17 -19.65 -6.37 26.95
CA ALA A 17 -18.54 -5.45 26.70
C ALA A 17 -17.36 -6.16 26.03
N ALA A 18 -16.97 -7.34 26.51
CA ALA A 18 -15.95 -8.18 25.89
C ALA A 18 -16.37 -8.61 24.49
N LYS A 19 -17.64 -8.95 24.24
CA LYS A 19 -18.12 -9.15 22.86
C LYS A 19 -18.07 -7.87 22.05
N LYS A 20 -18.35 -6.68 22.60
CA LYS A 20 -18.29 -5.43 21.83
C LYS A 20 -16.85 -4.97 21.51
N ILE A 21 -15.92 -5.16 22.44
CA ILE A 21 -14.52 -4.76 22.35
C ILE A 21 -13.68 -5.85 21.66
N CYS A 22 -13.88 -7.11 22.06
CA CYS A 22 -13.13 -8.27 21.59
C CYS A 22 -13.87 -9.10 20.54
N SER A 23 -15.08 -8.72 20.09
CA SER A 23 -15.50 -9.17 18.76
C SER A 23 -14.55 -8.53 17.76
N ARG A 24 -13.49 -9.27 17.47
CA ARG A 24 -13.16 -9.57 16.08
C ARG A 24 -14.42 -10.17 15.49
N ALA A 25 -15.41 -9.33 15.19
CA ALA A 25 -16.41 -9.69 14.22
C ALA A 25 -15.56 -10.16 13.05
N ASN A 26 -15.68 -11.44 12.69
CA ASN A 26 -15.35 -11.88 11.36
C ASN A 26 -16.31 -11.12 10.44
N LYS A 27 -16.14 -9.80 10.32
CA LYS A 27 -16.51 -9.10 9.13
C LYS A 27 -15.75 -9.91 8.09
N GLN A 28 -16.49 -10.63 7.26
CA GLN A 28 -15.96 -10.98 5.96
C GLN A 28 -15.66 -9.63 5.31
N GLU A 29 -14.47 -9.11 5.57
CA GLU A 29 -13.98 -7.84 5.02
C GLU A 29 -13.59 -8.16 3.61
N TYR A 30 -14.61 -8.23 2.75
CA TYR A 30 -14.39 -8.17 1.33
C TYR A 30 -13.53 -6.93 1.05
N ARG A 31 -12.45 -7.09 0.29
CA ARG A 31 -11.53 -6.00 -0.11
C ARG A 31 -12.25 -4.82 -0.77
N LEU A 32 -13.48 -5.05 -1.23
CA LEU A 32 -14.43 -4.12 -1.80
C LEU A 32 -15.74 -4.23 -1.01
N SER A 33 -16.43 -3.10 -0.79
CA SER A 33 -17.78 -3.13 -0.23
C SER A 33 -18.68 -4.05 -1.06
N LYS A 34 -19.55 -4.83 -0.39
CA LYS A 34 -20.50 -5.76 -1.04
C LYS A 34 -21.28 -5.08 -2.17
N ALA A 35 -21.69 -3.83 -1.95
CA ALA A 35 -22.38 -3.03 -2.97
C ALA A 35 -21.55 -2.79 -4.24
N ILE A 36 -20.22 -2.69 -4.15
CA ILE A 36 -19.35 -2.54 -5.33
C ILE A 36 -19.20 -3.87 -6.05
N ILE A 37 -19.11 -4.98 -5.31
CA ILE A 37 -18.97 -6.31 -5.89
C ILE A 37 -20.18 -6.60 -6.77
N GLU A 38 -21.38 -6.32 -6.26
CA GLU A 38 -22.62 -6.43 -7.02
C GLU A 38 -22.62 -5.55 -8.27
N LEU A 39 -22.15 -4.30 -8.19
CA LEU A 39 -22.01 -3.43 -9.36
C LEU A 39 -20.99 -3.96 -10.38
N LEU A 40 -19.90 -4.59 -9.94
CA LEU A 40 -18.89 -5.17 -10.81
C LEU A 40 -19.38 -6.45 -11.48
N GLU A 41 -20.12 -7.29 -10.77
CA GLU A 41 -20.77 -8.49 -11.30
C GLU A 41 -21.82 -8.12 -12.34
N ARG A 42 -22.67 -7.13 -12.02
CA ARG A 42 -23.66 -6.59 -12.96
C ARG A 42 -23.01 -6.00 -14.20
N ARG A 43 -21.86 -5.34 -14.06
CA ARG A 43 -21.09 -4.82 -15.21
C ARG A 43 -20.53 -5.94 -16.10
N ARG A 44 -20.18 -7.10 -15.53
CA ARG A 44 -19.66 -8.23 -16.31
C ARG A 44 -20.75 -8.92 -17.13
N SER A 45 -22.00 -8.87 -16.68
CA SER A 45 -23.14 -9.44 -17.40
C SER A 45 -23.80 -8.48 -18.39
N THR A 46 -23.53 -7.16 -18.30
CA THR A 46 -24.07 -6.18 -19.24
C THR A 46 -23.22 -6.05 -20.50
N ASP A 47 -23.89 -5.85 -21.64
CA ASP A 47 -23.21 -5.53 -22.89
C ASP A 47 -22.52 -4.16 -22.81
N SER A 48 -21.30 -4.11 -23.35
CA SER A 48 -20.41 -2.94 -23.32
C SER A 48 -20.98 -1.71 -24.04
N PHE A 49 -21.84 -1.92 -25.03
CA PHE A 49 -22.48 -0.85 -25.80
C PHE A 49 -23.79 -0.35 -25.16
N SER A 50 -24.27 -1.02 -24.10
CA SER A 50 -25.49 -0.62 -23.41
C SER A 50 -25.31 0.68 -22.63
N ALA A 51 -26.35 1.53 -22.63
CA ALA A 51 -26.42 2.71 -21.76
C ALA A 51 -26.28 2.34 -20.27
N GLU A 52 -26.74 1.15 -19.89
CA GLU A 52 -26.60 0.62 -18.52
C GLU A 52 -25.13 0.42 -18.15
N TYR A 53 -24.29 -0.07 -19.07
CA TYR A 53 -22.85 -0.25 -18.85
C TYR A 53 -22.13 1.08 -18.57
N SER A 54 -22.50 2.12 -19.31
CA SER A 54 -21.98 3.48 -19.09
C SER A 54 -22.35 4.00 -17.69
N ASN A 55 -23.59 3.80 -17.26
CA ASN A 55 -24.05 4.20 -15.94
C ASN A 55 -23.39 3.42 -14.81
N LEU A 56 -23.20 2.10 -14.98
CA LEU A 56 -22.45 1.26 -14.04
C LEU A 56 -21.01 1.76 -13.88
N ASN A 57 -20.33 2.12 -14.98
CA ASN A 57 -18.98 2.67 -14.92
C ASN A 57 -18.91 4.03 -14.21
N LYS A 58 -19.90 4.91 -14.41
CA LYS A 58 -20.00 6.17 -13.66
C LYS A 58 -20.13 5.91 -12.17
N SER A 59 -21.01 4.98 -11.76
CA SER A 59 -21.21 4.60 -10.37
C SER A 59 -19.95 4.01 -9.73
N ILE A 60 -19.26 3.11 -10.44
CA ILE A 60 -17.99 2.52 -9.99
C ILE A 60 -16.91 3.60 -9.84
N ARG A 61 -16.80 4.53 -10.80
CA ARG A 61 -15.85 5.63 -10.74
C ARG A 61 -16.14 6.53 -9.54
N LYS A 62 -17.41 6.95 -9.35
CA LYS A 62 -17.83 7.78 -8.21
C LYS A 62 -17.48 7.13 -6.88
N HIS A 63 -17.69 5.83 -6.75
CA HIS A 63 -17.30 5.10 -5.54
C HIS A 63 -15.79 5.13 -5.30
N LYS A 64 -14.96 4.91 -6.32
CA LYS A 64 -13.50 5.01 -6.20
C LYS A 64 -13.05 6.42 -5.79
N THR A 65 -13.61 7.45 -6.39
CA THR A 65 -13.33 8.85 -6.05
C THR A 65 -13.70 9.14 -4.59
N LYS A 66 -14.83 8.62 -4.10
CA LYS A 66 -15.23 8.76 -2.68
C LYS A 66 -14.24 8.13 -1.71
N ILE A 67 -13.70 6.95 -2.01
CA ILE A 67 -12.64 6.33 -1.20
C ILE A 67 -11.40 7.23 -1.17
N ILE A 68 -10.97 7.73 -2.33
CA ILE A 68 -9.79 8.60 -2.40
C ILE A 68 -10.01 9.88 -1.58
N HIS A 69 -11.18 10.52 -1.68
CA HIS A 69 -11.50 11.69 -0.85
C HIS A 69 -11.48 11.37 0.64
N SER A 70 -12.09 10.26 1.06
CA SER A 70 -12.02 9.87 2.47
C SER A 70 -10.57 9.71 2.94
N VAL A 71 -9.69 9.17 2.11
CA VAL A 71 -8.27 8.96 2.47
C VAL A 71 -7.53 10.28 2.61
N ILE A 72 -7.81 11.23 1.72
CA ILE A 72 -7.27 12.60 1.78
C ILE A 72 -7.78 13.33 3.03
N GLU A 73 -9.09 13.23 3.33
CA GLU A 73 -9.71 13.85 4.50
C GLU A 73 -9.16 13.31 5.82
N HIS A 74 -8.80 12.03 5.88
CA HIS A 74 -8.17 11.41 7.06
C HIS A 74 -6.64 11.64 7.11
N ASN A 75 -6.08 12.44 6.20
CA ASN A 75 -4.65 12.76 6.06
C ASN A 75 -3.75 11.52 5.99
N CYS A 76 -4.29 10.41 5.50
CA CYS A 76 -3.56 9.16 5.34
C CYS A 76 -2.90 9.16 3.96
N ASN A 77 -1.58 8.92 3.92
CA ASN A 77 -0.89 8.71 2.65
C ASN A 77 -1.47 7.48 1.94
N MET A 78 -1.60 7.52 0.61
CA MET A 78 -2.03 6.38 -0.23
C MET A 78 -1.22 5.10 0.02
N LYS A 79 0.02 5.22 0.47
CA LYS A 79 0.85 4.10 0.94
C LYS A 79 0.25 3.40 2.16
N ILE A 80 -0.23 4.15 3.16
CA ILE A 80 -0.84 3.64 4.39
C ILE A 80 -2.15 2.92 4.07
N LEU A 81 -3.02 3.53 3.24
CA LEU A 81 -4.25 2.88 2.78
C LEU A 81 -3.99 1.56 2.02
N LYS A 82 -3.01 1.57 1.11
CA LYS A 82 -2.62 0.35 0.38
C LYS A 82 -2.11 -0.71 1.34
N GLN A 83 -1.30 -0.32 2.32
CA GLN A 83 -0.76 -1.21 3.34
C GLN A 83 -1.89 -1.81 4.21
N GLU A 84 -2.80 -1.00 4.74
CA GLU A 84 -3.97 -1.47 5.51
C GLU A 84 -4.86 -2.44 4.69
N ARG A 85 -4.96 -2.23 3.38
CA ARG A 85 -5.69 -3.14 2.46
C ARG A 85 -4.88 -4.35 1.97
N LEU A 86 -3.56 -4.35 2.16
CA LEU A 86 -2.64 -5.43 1.79
C LEU A 86 -2.31 -6.33 2.98
N THR A 87 -2.35 -5.80 4.20
CA THR A 87 -2.05 -6.51 5.46
C THR A 87 -2.94 -7.73 5.71
N ASP A 88 -4.05 -7.87 4.98
CA ASP A 88 -4.94 -9.02 5.12
C ASP A 88 -4.51 -10.29 4.36
N ASN A 89 -3.45 -10.27 3.53
CA ASN A 89 -3.27 -11.31 2.50
C ASN A 89 -1.89 -11.99 2.39
N THR A 90 -1.16 -12.23 3.49
CA THR A 90 -0.13 -13.29 3.47
C THR A 90 -0.23 -14.17 4.70
N ARG A 91 -1.34 -14.91 4.83
CA ARG A 91 -1.37 -16.08 5.71
C ARG A 91 -0.57 -17.19 5.03
N ILE A 92 0.53 -17.60 5.64
CA ILE A 92 1.27 -18.78 5.18
C ILE A 92 0.38 -19.99 5.45
N HIS A 93 -0.15 -20.59 4.38
CA HIS A 93 -1.00 -21.79 4.45
C HIS A 93 -0.20 -23.09 4.43
N GLN A 94 1.04 -23.03 3.94
CA GLN A 94 1.98 -24.14 3.93
C GLN A 94 3.41 -23.61 3.89
N ILE A 95 4.32 -24.31 4.56
CA ILE A 95 5.76 -24.02 4.53
C ILE A 95 6.53 -25.33 4.37
N LYS A 96 7.64 -25.30 3.64
CA LYS A 96 8.54 -26.45 3.48
C LYS A 96 9.56 -26.41 4.61
N ASN A 97 9.70 -27.51 5.35
CA ASN A 97 10.71 -27.62 6.41
C ASN A 97 12.11 -27.83 5.80
N LYS A 98 13.16 -27.75 6.64
CA LYS A 98 14.56 -28.00 6.24
C LYS A 98 14.75 -29.40 5.63
N HIS A 99 13.96 -30.38 6.06
CA HIS A 99 13.95 -31.75 5.54
C HIS A 99 13.12 -31.94 4.24
N GLY A 100 12.52 -30.86 3.74
CA GLY A 100 11.77 -30.87 2.49
C GLY A 100 10.30 -31.27 2.60
N GLU A 101 9.81 -31.53 3.81
CA GLU A 101 8.42 -31.87 4.08
C GLU A 101 7.50 -30.63 4.06
N ILE A 102 6.30 -30.78 3.52
CA ILE A 102 5.31 -29.69 3.44
C ILE A 102 4.44 -29.71 4.70
N ILE A 103 4.57 -28.69 5.53
CA ILE A 103 3.79 -28.53 6.76
C ILE A 103 2.63 -27.57 6.49
N ARG A 104 1.41 -28.05 6.73
CA ARG A 104 0.16 -27.28 6.57
C ARG A 104 -0.50 -26.91 7.89
N GLU A 105 -0.06 -27.51 8.99
CA GLU A 105 -0.60 -27.25 10.32
C GLU A 105 -0.04 -25.93 10.87
N LYS A 106 -0.91 -25.08 11.43
CA LYS A 106 -0.54 -23.75 11.94
C LYS A 106 0.54 -23.80 13.04
N SER A 107 0.48 -24.80 13.91
CA SER A 107 1.47 -25.04 14.97
C SER A 107 2.85 -25.36 14.37
N GLY A 108 2.89 -26.24 13.36
CA GLY A 108 4.11 -26.62 12.66
C GLY A 108 4.67 -25.47 11.81
N ILE A 109 3.82 -24.69 11.14
CA ILE A 109 4.25 -23.49 10.39
C ILE A 109 4.94 -22.49 11.34
N SER A 110 4.38 -22.28 12.54
CA SER A 110 4.96 -21.36 13.53
C SER A 110 6.35 -21.83 13.99
N LYS A 111 6.52 -23.12 14.27
CA LYS A 111 7.81 -23.71 14.67
C LYS A 111 8.89 -23.59 13.59
N VAL A 112 8.54 -23.81 12.31
CA VAL A 112 9.48 -23.66 11.19
C VAL A 112 9.90 -22.20 11.03
N VAL A 113 8.95 -21.28 11.17
CA VAL A 113 9.22 -19.84 11.09
C VAL A 113 10.13 -19.40 12.24
N GLU A 114 9.86 -19.81 13.47
CA GLU A 114 10.72 -19.53 14.63
C GLU A 114 12.14 -20.07 14.42
N ALA A 115 12.28 -21.31 13.94
CA ALA A 115 13.57 -21.95 13.67
C ALA A 115 14.33 -21.38 12.45
N THR A 116 13.70 -20.51 11.66
CA THR A 116 14.29 -19.85 10.48
C THR A 116 14.57 -18.37 10.77
N ILE A 117 13.76 -17.73 11.62
CA ILE A 117 13.90 -16.32 12.00
C ILE A 117 14.87 -16.15 13.16
N LEU A 118 14.97 -17.10 14.10
CA LEU A 118 16.02 -17.02 15.12
C LEU A 118 17.38 -17.21 14.44
N PRO A 119 18.26 -16.21 14.48
CA PRO A 119 19.65 -16.46 14.15
C PRO A 119 20.23 -17.44 15.17
N PRO A 120 21.22 -18.28 14.81
CA PRO A 120 22.03 -18.93 15.84
C PRO A 120 22.57 -17.84 16.77
N GLU A 121 22.59 -18.08 18.08
CA GLU A 121 22.96 -17.14 19.16
C GLU A 121 24.35 -16.47 19.02
N ASN A 122 25.05 -16.67 17.90
CA ASN A 122 26.36 -16.14 17.57
C ASN A 122 26.36 -15.26 16.31
N ILE A 123 25.27 -14.57 15.98
CA ILE A 123 25.40 -13.42 15.08
C ILE A 123 25.77 -12.23 15.96
N THR A 124 27.07 -11.93 16.03
CA THR A 124 27.52 -10.58 16.36
C THR A 124 26.73 -9.64 15.48
N VAL A 125 25.81 -8.89 16.08
CA VAL A 125 25.14 -7.77 15.43
C VAL A 125 26.29 -6.84 15.06
N GLU A 126 26.77 -6.96 13.82
CA GLU A 126 27.54 -5.88 13.24
C GLU A 126 26.58 -4.70 13.27
N ASN A 127 26.78 -3.82 14.26
CA ASN A 127 26.20 -2.50 14.23
C ASN A 127 26.46 -2.00 12.82
N ILE A 128 25.39 -1.76 12.07
CA ILE A 128 25.48 -1.05 10.80
C ILE A 128 25.92 0.36 11.19
N THR A 129 27.23 0.52 11.41
CA THR A 129 27.88 1.81 11.42
C THR A 129 27.65 2.33 10.02
N ASN A 130 26.90 3.43 9.94
CA ASN A 130 26.63 4.17 8.72
C ASN A 130 27.96 4.40 7.98
N VAL A 131 28.30 3.52 7.05
CA VAL A 131 29.56 3.54 6.31
C VAL A 131 29.45 4.65 5.29
N GLY A 132 29.84 5.84 5.74
CA GLY A 132 30.05 7.01 4.90
C GLY A 132 28.74 7.58 4.36
N SER A 133 28.23 8.60 5.04
CA SER A 133 27.97 9.84 4.31
C SER A 133 29.27 10.17 3.56
N LYS A 134 29.40 9.67 2.33
CA LYS A 134 30.43 10.14 1.41
C LYS A 134 30.26 11.64 1.39
N ASP A 135 31.31 12.38 1.72
CA ASP A 135 31.32 13.82 1.53
C ASP A 135 30.83 14.09 0.10
N ILE A 136 29.62 14.63 0.01
CA ILE A 136 29.11 15.14 -1.25
C ILE A 136 30.09 16.27 -1.58
N PRO A 137 30.86 16.19 -2.67
CA PRO A 137 31.81 17.24 -2.98
C PRO A 137 31.02 18.54 -3.08
N ALA A 138 31.46 19.56 -2.34
CA ALA A 138 30.87 20.88 -2.43
C ALA A 138 30.98 21.33 -3.90
N PHE A 139 29.85 21.72 -4.50
CA PHE A 139 29.86 22.26 -5.86
C PHE A 139 30.89 23.38 -5.95
N THR A 140 31.83 23.25 -6.88
CA THR A 140 32.84 24.28 -7.07
C THR A 140 32.21 25.52 -7.70
N THR A 141 32.77 26.70 -7.40
CA THR A 141 32.31 27.95 -8.02
C THR A 141 32.38 27.87 -9.55
N ASP A 142 33.35 27.13 -10.07
CA ASP A 142 33.57 26.93 -11.50
C ASP A 142 32.49 26.05 -12.13
N GLU A 143 32.04 24.98 -11.45
CA GLU A 143 30.89 24.17 -11.91
C GLU A 143 29.60 24.99 -11.93
N ILE A 144 29.38 25.82 -10.90
CA ILE A 144 28.21 26.70 -10.84
C ILE A 144 28.27 27.72 -11.98
N GLN A 145 29.45 28.30 -12.23
CA GLN A 145 29.65 29.29 -13.27
C GLN A 145 29.54 28.67 -14.68
N HIS A 146 29.98 27.42 -14.84
CA HIS A 146 29.79 26.66 -16.07
C HIS A 146 28.31 26.34 -16.30
N ALA A 147 27.59 25.85 -15.30
CA ALA A 147 26.15 25.62 -15.40
C ALA A 147 25.39 26.90 -15.75
N LEU A 148 25.71 28.03 -15.11
CA LEU A 148 25.13 29.34 -15.42
C LEU A 148 25.48 29.82 -16.84
N SER A 149 26.68 29.51 -17.34
CA SER A 149 27.07 29.81 -18.73
C SER A 149 26.25 29.00 -19.75
N GLN A 150 25.95 27.74 -19.46
CA GLN A 150 25.09 26.90 -20.30
C GLN A 150 23.60 27.32 -20.23
N MET A 151 23.17 27.88 -19.10
CA MET A 151 21.82 28.43 -18.94
C MET A 151 21.61 29.77 -19.68
N LYS A 152 22.69 30.52 -19.96
CA LYS A 152 22.62 31.88 -20.55
C LYS A 152 22.01 31.94 -21.95
N ASP A 153 21.95 30.82 -22.67
CA ASP A 153 21.26 30.71 -23.96
C ASP A 153 19.79 30.27 -23.86
N GLY A 154 19.25 30.23 -22.64
CA GLY A 154 17.83 30.03 -22.35
C GLY A 154 17.31 28.64 -22.70
N CYS A 155 18.19 27.66 -22.91
CA CYS A 155 17.82 26.28 -23.19
C CYS A 155 18.86 25.35 -22.55
N SER A 156 18.73 25.06 -21.26
CA SER A 156 19.26 23.80 -20.76
C SER A 156 18.35 22.71 -21.28
N PRO A 157 18.86 21.69 -21.99
CA PRO A 157 18.02 20.65 -22.52
C PRO A 157 17.50 19.78 -21.36
N GLY A 158 16.34 19.16 -21.55
CA GLY A 158 15.84 18.16 -20.60
C GLY A 158 16.73 16.91 -20.58
N LEU A 159 16.34 15.91 -19.79
CA LEU A 159 17.00 14.58 -19.82
C LEU A 159 16.95 13.90 -21.20
N ASP A 160 16.08 14.39 -22.08
CA ASP A 160 15.91 13.99 -23.47
C ASP A 160 16.84 14.74 -24.44
N GLU A 161 17.68 15.65 -23.95
CA GLU A 161 18.64 16.46 -24.72
C GLU A 161 17.99 17.41 -25.76
N ILE A 162 16.67 17.61 -25.69
CA ILE A 162 15.95 18.47 -26.64
C ILE A 162 15.96 19.93 -26.16
N PHE A 163 16.48 20.82 -27.01
CA PHE A 163 16.48 22.27 -26.75
C PHE A 163 15.19 22.94 -27.22
N GLY A 164 14.69 23.93 -26.48
CA GLY A 164 13.51 24.71 -26.88
C GLY A 164 13.65 25.43 -28.24
N LYS A 165 14.88 25.75 -28.67
CA LYS A 165 15.17 26.28 -30.02
C LYS A 165 14.94 25.23 -31.14
N MET A 166 15.19 23.94 -30.88
CA MET A 166 14.94 22.86 -31.85
C MET A 166 13.44 22.70 -32.13
N LEU A 167 12.60 22.86 -31.09
CA LEU A 167 11.14 22.84 -31.24
C LEU A 167 10.63 24.03 -32.07
N LYS A 168 11.24 25.22 -31.92
CA LYS A 168 10.87 26.40 -32.73
C LYS A 168 11.30 26.27 -34.19
N LEU A 169 12.41 25.58 -34.46
CA LEU A 169 12.86 25.29 -35.83
C LEU A 169 11.95 24.25 -36.51
N ALA A 170 11.48 23.23 -35.80
CA ALA A 170 10.56 22.23 -36.33
C ALA A 170 9.19 22.81 -36.76
N GLY A 171 8.78 23.96 -36.19
CA GLY A 171 7.57 24.68 -36.58
C GLY A 171 7.76 25.68 -37.72
N ARG A 172 9.00 25.93 -38.18
CA ARG A 172 9.32 26.72 -39.36
C ARG A 172 9.69 25.79 -40.51
N SER A 173 8.78 24.91 -40.89
CA SER A 173 8.75 24.41 -42.26
C SER A 173 8.31 25.58 -43.14
N GLU A 174 9.29 26.26 -43.74
CA GLU A 174 9.06 27.10 -44.91
C GLU A 174 8.35 26.27 -45.99
N ILE A 175 7.40 26.91 -46.66
CA ILE A 175 6.84 26.51 -47.95
C ILE A 175 7.98 26.36 -48.97
#